data_AF-A0A1D2IAY1-F1
#
_entry.id   AF-A0A1D2IAY1-F1
#
_cell.length_a   1.000
_cell.length_b   1.000
_cell.length_c   1.000
_cell.angle_alpha   90.00
_cell.angle_beta   90.00
_cell.angle_gamma   90.00
#
_symmetry.space_group_name_H-M   'P 1'
#
loop_
_entity.id
_entity.type
_entity.pdbx_description
1 polymer ?
#
loop_
_entity_poly.entity_id
_entity_poly.type
_entity_poly.pdbx_seq_one_letter_code
_entity_poly.pdbx_strand_id
1 'polypeptide(L)'
;MAVIALVSGKSSGVTCSALALALSSPKPSLLVEADPAGGTIRAGYLGGEGSAATGLHRLAAADRQGTLAREFSHHFVSLDRDNTGQRMLLPGLTDPTQAASLNRTWDPISRLLGVMDQTGHDVIIDAGRILTESETRLSTTRYPTPLLHRADAVLMVVRTTQASIAAAAPAIRVLREELAHHGTGSDALGLLLIEEGSFNSSQVQQHLKAPVVGMLAWDPDTADVFTHGAYKKMPRTLLRSARTAHQTINELVTRRRVQLRPAGMQVVTGRAS
;
A
#
# COMPACT_ATOMS: atom_id res chain seq x y z
N MET A 1 0.06 13.69 -4.11
CA MET A 1 -0.95 12.65 -4.06
C MET A 1 -0.27 11.46 -4.69
N ALA A 2 -0.38 10.32 -4.04
CA ALA A 2 0.33 9.12 -4.39
C ALA A 2 -0.55 7.91 -4.10
N VAL A 3 -0.54 6.93 -5.00
CA VAL A 3 -1.05 5.58 -4.73
C VAL A 3 0.16 4.67 -4.47
N ILE A 4 0.33 4.27 -3.21
CA ILE A 4 1.49 3.52 -2.74
C ILE A 4 1.02 2.15 -2.27
N ALA A 5 1.44 1.09 -2.92
CA ALA A 5 1.17 -0.28 -2.49
C ALA A 5 2.34 -0.84 -1.71
N LEU A 6 2.09 -1.39 -0.53
CA LEU A 6 3.07 -2.08 0.29
C LEU A 6 2.83 -3.58 0.21
N VAL A 7 3.92 -4.32 0.03
CA VAL A 7 3.92 -5.77 -0.14
C VAL A 7 5.09 -6.40 0.60
N SER A 8 5.07 -7.72 0.78
CA SER A 8 6.19 -8.46 1.34
C SER A 8 6.33 -9.87 0.75
N GLY A 9 7.54 -10.43 0.74
CA GLY A 9 7.77 -11.84 0.39
C GLY A 9 7.40 -12.83 1.51
N LYS A 10 7.50 -12.36 2.77
CA LYS A 10 7.04 -13.04 4.00
C LYS A 10 6.54 -11.99 4.99
N SER A 11 5.95 -12.40 6.10
CA SER A 11 5.51 -11.46 7.14
C SER A 11 6.66 -10.58 7.64
N SER A 12 6.74 -9.36 7.11
CA SER A 12 7.80 -8.38 7.41
C SER A 12 7.27 -7.11 8.05
N GLY A 13 5.97 -7.00 8.38
CA GLY A 13 5.38 -5.81 9.00
C GLY A 13 4.76 -4.83 8.00
N VAL A 14 4.12 -5.33 6.93
CA VAL A 14 3.43 -4.52 5.92
C VAL A 14 2.33 -3.67 6.55
N THR A 15 1.42 -4.28 7.31
CA THR A 15 0.32 -3.58 8.00
C THR A 15 0.82 -2.49 8.94
N CYS A 16 1.84 -2.79 9.75
CA CYS A 16 2.45 -1.81 10.65
C CYS A 16 3.08 -0.64 9.88
N SER A 17 3.81 -0.92 8.80
CA SER A 17 4.39 0.09 7.91
C SER A 17 3.32 0.95 7.24
N ALA A 18 2.25 0.32 6.75
CA ALA A 18 1.16 0.99 6.06
C ALA A 18 0.38 1.92 7.02
N LEU A 19 0.12 1.45 8.24
CA LEU A 19 -0.50 2.25 9.29
C LEU A 19 0.41 3.41 9.73
N ALA A 20 1.72 3.17 9.87
CA ALA A 20 2.69 4.22 10.16
C ALA A 20 2.68 5.31 9.09
N LEU A 21 2.72 4.92 7.81
CA LEU A 21 2.66 5.86 6.69
C LEU A 21 1.31 6.60 6.65
N ALA A 22 0.18 5.92 6.82
CA ALA A 22 -1.12 6.57 6.83
C ALA A 22 -1.22 7.63 7.95
N LEU A 23 -0.97 7.23 9.20
CA LEU A 23 -1.05 8.14 10.35
C LEU A 23 -0.05 9.30 10.28
N SER A 24 1.12 9.08 9.68
CA SER A 24 2.17 10.11 9.55
C SER A 24 2.07 10.96 8.29
N SER A 25 1.14 10.65 7.38
CA SER A 25 1.01 11.33 6.09
C SER A 25 0.89 12.86 6.28
N PRO A 26 1.56 13.66 5.43
CA PRO A 26 1.42 15.11 5.46
C PRO A 26 0.06 15.60 4.93
N LYS A 27 -0.71 14.72 4.26
CA LYS A 27 -1.98 15.02 3.60
C LYS A 27 -3.11 14.19 4.22
N PRO A 28 -4.39 14.45 3.89
CA PRO A 28 -5.43 13.48 4.11
C PRO A 28 -4.99 12.13 3.52
N SER A 29 -5.22 11.03 4.23
CA SER A 29 -4.78 9.70 3.79
C SER A 29 -5.90 8.68 3.82
N LEU A 30 -5.92 7.78 2.84
CA LEU A 30 -6.74 6.59 2.83
C LEU A 30 -5.84 5.36 2.89
N LEU A 31 -5.91 4.60 3.99
CA LEU A 31 -5.32 3.27 4.10
C LEU A 31 -6.32 2.22 3.60
N VAL A 32 -5.90 1.33 2.72
CA VAL A 32 -6.71 0.23 2.21
C VAL A 32 -6.11 -1.09 2.66
N GLU A 33 -6.80 -1.83 3.52
CA GLU A 33 -6.44 -3.21 3.85
C GLU A 33 -6.88 -4.13 2.71
N ALA A 34 -5.94 -4.47 1.83
CA ALA A 34 -6.13 -5.33 0.68
C ALA A 34 -5.44 -6.71 0.83
N ASP A 35 -4.91 -7.05 2.01
CA ASP A 35 -4.31 -8.35 2.28
C ASP A 35 -5.37 -9.47 2.17
N PRO A 36 -5.18 -10.46 1.27
CA PRO A 36 -6.07 -11.61 1.17
C PRO A 36 -6.13 -12.47 2.44
N ALA A 37 -5.11 -12.38 3.30
CA ALA A 37 -5.07 -13.08 4.59
C ALA A 37 -5.99 -12.47 5.66
N GLY A 38 -6.68 -11.37 5.35
CA GLY A 38 -7.62 -10.71 6.24
C GLY A 38 -7.07 -9.43 6.86
N GLY A 39 -7.99 -8.52 7.21
CA GLY A 39 -7.67 -7.28 7.90
C GLY A 39 -7.43 -7.52 9.40
N THR A 40 -6.45 -6.80 9.95
CA THR A 40 -6.09 -6.88 11.37
C THR A 40 -6.23 -5.53 12.08
N ILE A 41 -6.27 -4.41 11.36
CA ILE A 41 -6.27 -3.07 11.94
C ILE A 41 -7.52 -2.82 12.79
N ARG A 42 -8.68 -3.35 12.38
CA ARG A 42 -9.92 -3.23 13.16
C ARG A 42 -9.80 -3.87 14.54
N ALA A 43 -9.40 -5.13 14.59
CA ALA A 43 -9.28 -5.87 15.86
C ALA A 43 -8.07 -5.40 16.67
N GLY A 44 -7.00 -4.96 16.01
CA GLY A 44 -5.78 -4.44 16.59
C GLY A 44 -5.86 -2.97 16.93
N TYR A 45 -5.32 -2.12 16.07
CA TYR A 45 -5.21 -0.67 16.30
C TYR A 45 -6.50 0.03 16.76
N LEU A 46 -7.65 -0.32 16.16
CA LEU A 46 -8.95 0.25 16.52
C LEU A 46 -9.59 -0.42 17.74
N GLY A 47 -8.96 -1.43 18.35
CA GLY A 47 -9.44 -2.09 19.56
C GLY A 47 -10.78 -2.82 19.40
N GLY A 48 -11.14 -3.21 18.17
CA GLY A 48 -12.44 -3.81 17.84
C GLY A 48 -13.56 -2.80 17.66
N GLU A 49 -13.27 -1.49 17.69
CA GLU A 49 -14.26 -0.45 17.42
C GLU A 49 -14.68 -0.42 15.94
N GLY A 50 -15.91 0.03 15.70
CA GLY A 50 -16.50 0.15 14.37
C GLY A 50 -17.47 -0.99 13.99
N SER A 51 -18.21 -0.79 12.90
CA SER A 51 -19.22 -1.73 12.45
C SER A 51 -18.64 -2.83 11.56
N ALA A 52 -19.00 -4.08 11.81
CA ALA A 52 -18.75 -5.18 10.87
C ALA A 52 -19.48 -4.99 9.52
N ALA A 53 -20.42 -4.04 9.43
CA ALA A 53 -21.11 -3.70 8.19
C ALA A 53 -20.27 -2.85 7.22
N THR A 54 -19.09 -2.35 7.62
CA THR A 54 -18.20 -1.57 6.75
C THR A 54 -16.97 -2.37 6.31
N GLY A 55 -16.48 -2.12 5.09
CA GLY A 55 -15.23 -2.68 4.60
C GLY A 55 -15.33 -3.36 3.23
N LEU A 56 -14.17 -3.81 2.77
CA LEU A 56 -13.93 -4.36 1.44
C LEU A 56 -14.86 -5.55 1.10
N HIS A 57 -15.22 -6.36 2.08
CA HIS A 57 -16.13 -7.50 1.91
C HIS A 57 -17.54 -7.11 1.39
N ARG A 58 -17.99 -5.87 1.65
CA ARG A 58 -19.27 -5.35 1.12
C ARG A 58 -19.15 -4.83 -0.31
N LEU A 59 -17.98 -4.32 -0.68
CA LEU A 59 -17.74 -3.72 -1.99
C LEU A 59 -17.94 -4.74 -3.13
N ALA A 60 -17.62 -6.02 -2.92
CA ALA A 60 -17.90 -7.07 -3.89
C ALA A 60 -19.39 -7.21 -4.22
N ALA A 61 -20.27 -7.03 -3.22
CA ALA A 61 -21.72 -7.07 -3.41
C ALA A 61 -22.22 -5.80 -4.11
N ALA A 62 -21.72 -4.63 -3.69
CA ALA A 62 -22.04 -3.34 -4.30
C ALA A 62 -21.65 -3.29 -5.78
N ASP A 63 -20.50 -3.87 -6.14
CA ASP A 63 -20.02 -3.97 -7.52
C ASP A 63 -20.95 -4.82 -8.39
N ARG A 64 -21.40 -5.98 -7.89
CA ARG A 64 -22.40 -6.81 -8.59
C ARG A 64 -23.74 -6.10 -8.78
N GLN A 65 -24.09 -5.18 -7.89
CA GLN A 65 -25.32 -4.38 -7.96
C GLN A 65 -25.15 -3.07 -8.76
N GLY A 66 -23.93 -2.78 -9.24
CA GLY A 66 -23.63 -1.52 -9.94
C GLY A 66 -23.62 -0.28 -9.05
N THR A 67 -23.56 -0.45 -7.72
CA THR A 67 -23.62 0.65 -6.73
C THR A 67 -22.25 0.98 -6.12
N LEU A 68 -21.18 0.28 -6.51
CA LEU A 68 -19.84 0.39 -5.92
C LEU A 68 -19.37 1.84 -5.73
N ALA A 69 -19.42 2.66 -6.78
CA ALA A 69 -18.92 4.04 -6.73
C ALA A 69 -19.68 4.91 -5.70
N ARG A 70 -20.98 4.65 -5.52
CA ARG A 70 -21.83 5.35 -4.55
C ARG A 70 -21.58 4.90 -3.11
N GLU A 71 -21.24 3.63 -2.92
CA GLU A 71 -21.07 3.03 -1.58
C GLU A 71 -19.62 3.08 -1.08
N PHE A 72 -18.65 3.30 -1.96
CA PHE A 72 -17.23 3.16 -1.66
C PHE A 72 -16.79 3.92 -0.41
N SER A 73 -17.09 5.21 -0.32
CA SER A 73 -16.69 6.06 0.82
C SER A 73 -17.50 5.79 2.09
N HIS A 74 -18.71 5.24 1.98
CA HIS A 74 -19.54 4.87 3.15
C HIS A 74 -18.95 3.70 3.93
N HIS A 75 -18.00 2.96 3.33
CA HIS A 75 -17.29 1.87 3.97
C HIS A 75 -16.00 2.30 4.66
N PHE A 76 -15.66 3.58 4.63
CA PHE A 76 -14.48 4.08 5.34
C PHE A 76 -14.75 4.25 6.83
N VAL A 77 -13.73 4.01 7.63
CA VAL A 77 -13.71 4.26 9.08
C VAL A 77 -12.54 5.17 9.41
N SER A 78 -12.67 5.99 10.44
CA SER A 78 -11.58 6.87 10.86
C SER A 78 -10.49 6.06 11.58
N LEU A 79 -9.23 6.41 11.29
CA LEU A 79 -8.04 5.95 12.02
C LEU A 79 -7.66 6.92 13.14
N ASP A 80 -8.10 8.17 13.07
CA ASP A 80 -7.79 9.18 14.05
C ASP A 80 -8.92 9.31 15.09
N ARG A 81 -8.55 9.35 16.37
CA ARG A 81 -9.49 9.36 17.49
C ARG A 81 -10.48 10.52 17.44
N ASP A 82 -9.99 11.66 16.98
CA ASP A 82 -10.75 12.90 16.93
C ASP A 82 -11.74 12.92 15.75
N ASN A 83 -11.77 11.84 14.95
CA ASN A 83 -12.67 11.66 13.81
C ASN A 83 -12.66 12.87 12.85
N THR A 84 -11.48 13.43 12.60
CA THR A 84 -11.30 14.62 11.75
C THR A 84 -11.58 14.34 10.28
N GLY A 85 -11.71 13.06 9.89
CA GLY A 85 -11.85 12.61 8.51
C GLY A 85 -10.54 12.69 7.72
N GLN A 86 -9.43 13.04 8.37
CA GLN A 86 -8.14 13.24 7.71
C GLN A 86 -7.37 11.93 7.57
N ARG A 87 -7.65 10.91 8.39
CA ARG A 87 -7.01 9.59 8.32
C ARG A 87 -8.11 8.56 8.24
N MET A 88 -8.33 8.03 7.05
CA MET A 88 -9.38 7.06 6.79
C MET A 88 -8.78 5.68 6.51
N LEU A 89 -9.51 4.65 6.88
CA LEU A 89 -9.26 3.26 6.59
C LEU A 89 -10.43 2.72 5.77
N LEU A 90 -10.15 2.02 4.68
CA LEU A 90 -11.05 1.03 4.10
C LEU A 90 -10.70 -0.33 4.71
N PRO A 91 -11.50 -0.85 5.66
CA PRO A 91 -11.18 -2.08 6.36
C PRO A 91 -11.17 -3.28 5.43
N GLY A 92 -10.30 -4.24 5.73
CA GLY A 92 -10.08 -5.41 4.90
C GLY A 92 -11.16 -6.47 5.02
N LEU A 93 -10.80 -7.68 4.58
CA LEU A 93 -11.64 -8.86 4.72
C LEU A 93 -11.68 -9.31 6.19
N THR A 94 -12.88 -9.65 6.67
CA THR A 94 -13.03 -10.29 7.99
C THR A 94 -12.83 -11.81 7.92
N ASP A 95 -12.97 -12.39 6.73
CA ASP A 95 -12.78 -13.80 6.45
C ASP A 95 -11.92 -13.97 5.18
N PRO A 96 -10.71 -14.56 5.27
CA PRO A 96 -9.82 -14.77 4.13
C PRO A 96 -10.42 -15.61 3.00
N THR A 97 -11.40 -16.46 3.29
CA THR A 97 -12.07 -17.28 2.26
C THR A 97 -12.80 -16.43 1.22
N GLN A 98 -13.12 -15.17 1.56
CA GLN A 98 -13.80 -14.22 0.69
C GLN A 98 -12.87 -13.57 -0.36
N ALA A 99 -11.54 -13.74 -0.26
CA ALA A 99 -10.59 -13.05 -1.14
C ALA A 99 -10.86 -13.29 -2.63
N ALA A 100 -11.23 -14.51 -3.02
CA ALA A 100 -11.54 -14.84 -4.41
C ALA A 100 -12.79 -14.12 -4.95
N SER A 101 -13.71 -13.71 -4.07
CA SER A 101 -14.94 -12.99 -4.46
C SER A 101 -14.66 -11.56 -4.95
N LEU A 102 -13.51 -11.00 -4.59
CA LEU A 102 -13.08 -9.66 -4.99
C LEU A 102 -12.35 -9.60 -6.33
N ASN A 103 -12.06 -10.75 -6.95
CA ASN A 103 -11.27 -10.83 -8.19
C ASN A 103 -11.74 -9.80 -9.24
N ARG A 104 -13.05 -9.76 -9.52
CA ARG A 104 -13.63 -8.82 -10.51
C ARG A 104 -13.75 -7.38 -10.02
N THR A 105 -13.68 -7.18 -8.70
CA THR A 105 -13.92 -5.89 -8.05
C THR A 105 -12.62 -5.11 -7.80
N TRP A 106 -11.46 -5.76 -7.84
CA TRP A 106 -10.17 -5.07 -7.71
C TRP A 106 -9.92 -4.01 -8.79
N ASP A 107 -10.27 -4.32 -10.05
CA ASP A 107 -10.17 -3.36 -11.17
C ASP A 107 -11.04 -2.11 -10.91
N PRO A 108 -12.35 -2.23 -10.64
CA PRO A 108 -13.18 -1.11 -10.22
C PRO A 108 -12.64 -0.32 -9.01
N ILE A 109 -12.18 -1.01 -7.96
CA ILE A 109 -11.60 -0.35 -6.77
C ILE A 109 -10.34 0.45 -7.15
N SER A 110 -9.47 -0.11 -7.98
CA SER A 110 -8.24 0.56 -8.43
C SER A 110 -8.54 1.91 -9.12
N ARG A 111 -9.65 1.98 -9.88
CA ARG A 111 -10.12 3.23 -10.50
C ARG A 111 -10.61 4.24 -9.46
N LEU A 112 -11.38 3.78 -8.47
CA LEU A 112 -11.89 4.65 -7.40
C LEU A 112 -10.76 5.19 -6.52
N LEU A 113 -9.74 4.38 -6.22
CA LEU A 113 -8.54 4.84 -5.51
C LEU A 113 -7.78 5.91 -6.31
N GLY A 114 -7.72 5.78 -7.65
CA GLY A 114 -7.19 6.83 -8.52
C GLY A 114 -7.99 8.14 -8.47
N VAL A 115 -9.30 8.09 -8.21
CA VAL A 115 -10.11 9.30 -7.98
C VAL A 115 -9.81 9.91 -6.61
N MET A 116 -9.66 9.08 -5.57
CA MET A 116 -9.29 9.55 -4.22
C MET A 116 -7.96 10.30 -4.25
N ASP A 117 -6.97 9.78 -4.98
CA ASP A 117 -5.71 10.47 -5.26
C ASP A 117 -5.98 11.88 -5.80
N GLN A 118 -6.75 12.01 -6.88
CA GLN A 118 -7.12 13.29 -7.52
C GLN A 118 -7.82 14.28 -6.59
N THR A 119 -8.52 13.81 -5.57
CA THR A 119 -9.15 14.65 -4.54
C THR A 119 -8.21 15.11 -3.43
N GLY A 120 -6.92 14.80 -3.53
CA GLY A 120 -5.89 15.28 -2.60
C GLY A 120 -5.47 14.28 -1.51
N HIS A 121 -5.95 13.04 -1.58
CA HIS A 121 -5.59 12.00 -0.61
C HIS A 121 -4.29 11.29 -1.01
N ASP A 122 -3.44 10.96 -0.05
CA ASP A 122 -2.43 9.92 -0.25
C ASP A 122 -3.10 8.56 0.03
N VAL A 123 -3.05 7.66 -0.94
CA VAL A 123 -3.62 6.32 -0.85
C VAL A 123 -2.51 5.33 -0.52
N ILE A 124 -2.61 4.69 0.63
CA ILE A 124 -1.70 3.64 1.08
C ILE A 124 -2.44 2.32 1.00
N ILE A 125 -1.91 1.34 0.26
CA ILE A 125 -2.51 0.01 0.12
C ILE A 125 -1.64 -0.98 0.89
N ASP A 126 -2.20 -1.62 1.91
CA ASP A 126 -1.62 -2.80 2.53
C ASP A 126 -2.07 -4.03 1.73
N ALA A 127 -1.23 -4.52 0.83
CA ALA A 127 -1.50 -5.74 0.07
C ALA A 127 -0.90 -6.99 0.73
N GLY A 128 -0.33 -6.87 1.93
CA GLY A 128 0.18 -7.99 2.69
C GLY A 128 1.32 -8.74 2.01
N ARG A 129 1.24 -10.07 2.07
CA ARG A 129 2.24 -10.95 1.47
C ARG A 129 1.86 -11.27 0.03
N ILE A 130 2.81 -11.15 -0.89
CA ILE A 130 2.55 -11.50 -2.29
C ILE A 130 2.10 -12.96 -2.41
N LEU A 131 1.08 -13.18 -3.24
CA LEU A 131 0.65 -14.50 -3.67
C LEU A 131 1.02 -14.65 -5.13
N THR A 132 1.67 -15.75 -5.48
CA THR A 132 2.20 -16.00 -6.82
C THR A 132 1.48 -17.19 -7.47
N GLU A 133 1.15 -17.07 -8.75
CA GLU A 133 0.63 -18.19 -9.56
C GLU A 133 1.77 -18.93 -10.28
N SER A 134 2.87 -18.24 -10.55
CA SER A 134 4.09 -18.80 -11.14
C SER A 134 5.32 -18.03 -10.67
N GLU A 135 6.51 -18.42 -11.14
CA GLU A 135 7.76 -17.71 -10.85
C GLU A 135 7.85 -16.27 -11.38
N THR A 136 6.91 -15.86 -12.23
CA THR A 136 6.90 -14.54 -12.88
C THR A 136 5.56 -13.83 -12.78
N ARG A 137 4.57 -14.43 -12.10
CA ARG A 137 3.20 -13.91 -12.05
C ARG A 137 2.65 -13.87 -10.64
N LEU A 138 2.03 -12.73 -10.29
CA LEU A 138 1.17 -12.64 -9.13
C LEU A 138 -0.13 -13.42 -9.35
N SER A 139 -0.78 -13.82 -8.27
CA SER A 139 -2.10 -14.42 -8.38
C SER A 139 -3.12 -13.40 -8.89
N THR A 140 -3.84 -13.77 -9.93
CA THR A 140 -4.94 -12.97 -10.47
C THR A 140 -6.25 -13.30 -9.76
N THR A 141 -6.36 -14.48 -9.16
CA THR A 141 -7.61 -14.95 -8.55
C THR A 141 -7.80 -14.47 -7.12
N ARG A 142 -6.72 -14.38 -6.33
CA ARG A 142 -6.82 -14.16 -4.86
C ARG A 142 -6.05 -12.96 -4.35
N TYR A 143 -5.27 -12.28 -5.20
CA TYR A 143 -4.42 -11.17 -4.78
C TYR A 143 -4.91 -9.86 -5.40
N PRO A 144 -4.74 -8.68 -4.74
CA PRO A 144 -5.15 -7.39 -5.27
C PRO A 144 -4.24 -6.87 -6.40
N THR A 145 -3.86 -7.75 -7.34
CA THR A 145 -2.93 -7.48 -8.42
C THR A 145 -3.26 -6.21 -9.23
N PRO A 146 -4.54 -5.92 -9.57
CA PRO A 146 -4.90 -4.65 -10.20
C PRO A 146 -4.55 -3.39 -9.41
N LEU A 147 -4.56 -3.46 -8.08
CA LEU A 147 -4.18 -2.32 -7.25
C LEU A 147 -2.68 -2.03 -7.39
N LEU A 148 -1.85 -3.06 -7.47
CA LEU A 148 -0.41 -2.94 -7.67
C LEU A 148 -0.08 -2.43 -9.08
N HIS A 149 -0.79 -2.92 -10.10
CA HIS A 149 -0.57 -2.49 -11.49
C HIS A 149 -0.78 -0.98 -11.67
N ARG A 150 -1.71 -0.39 -10.92
CA ARG A 150 -2.03 1.04 -10.98
C ARG A 150 -1.30 1.91 -9.97
N ALA A 151 -0.60 1.33 -9.00
CA ALA A 151 0.12 2.09 -7.99
C ALA A 151 1.24 2.93 -8.64
N ASP A 152 1.44 4.15 -8.12
CA ASP A 152 2.59 4.97 -8.47
C ASP A 152 3.89 4.34 -7.95
N ALA A 153 3.84 3.70 -6.79
CA ALA A 153 4.97 2.97 -6.20
C ALA A 153 4.50 1.65 -5.57
N VAL A 154 5.27 0.60 -5.79
CA VAL A 154 5.09 -0.70 -5.13
C VAL A 154 6.31 -0.94 -4.25
N LEU A 155 6.12 -0.88 -2.93
CA LEU A 155 7.19 -0.94 -1.95
C LEU A 155 7.25 -2.32 -1.31
N MET A 156 8.33 -3.05 -1.57
CA MET A 156 8.66 -4.28 -0.88
C MET A 156 9.17 -3.94 0.53
N VAL A 157 8.40 -4.35 1.54
CA VAL A 157 8.74 -4.17 2.95
C VAL A 157 9.72 -5.26 3.38
N VAL A 158 10.91 -4.84 3.80
CA VAL A 158 12.02 -5.74 4.16
C VAL A 158 12.61 -5.30 5.48
N ARG A 159 12.75 -6.22 6.44
CA ARG A 159 13.55 -5.96 7.64
C ARG A 159 15.03 -6.10 7.29
N THR A 160 15.91 -5.30 7.88
CA THR A 160 17.37 -5.34 7.63
C THR A 160 18.07 -6.58 8.24
N THR A 161 17.35 -7.71 8.32
CA THR A 161 17.83 -9.01 8.80
C THR A 161 18.08 -9.94 7.61
N GLN A 162 19.06 -10.85 7.76
CA GLN A 162 19.40 -11.83 6.71
C GLN A 162 18.18 -12.63 6.24
N ALA A 163 17.33 -13.07 7.18
CA ALA A 163 16.17 -13.89 6.88
C ALA A 163 15.12 -13.13 6.04
N SER A 164 14.86 -11.85 6.36
CA SER A 164 13.91 -11.03 5.61
C SER A 164 14.43 -10.69 4.22
N ILE A 165 15.73 -10.37 4.10
CA ILE A 165 16.40 -10.10 2.81
C ILE A 165 16.32 -11.35 1.92
N ALA A 166 16.68 -12.52 2.44
CA ALA A 166 16.62 -13.77 1.69
C ALA A 166 15.20 -14.11 1.21
N ALA A 167 14.18 -13.86 2.05
CA ALA A 167 12.78 -14.07 1.69
C ALA A 167 12.24 -13.07 0.67
N ALA A 168 12.79 -11.85 0.62
CA ALA A 168 12.36 -10.80 -0.31
C ALA A 168 12.88 -11.01 -1.74
N ALA A 169 14.07 -11.61 -1.90
CA ALA A 169 14.71 -11.79 -3.21
C ALA A 169 13.82 -12.45 -4.29
N PRO A 170 13.19 -13.63 -4.06
CA PRO A 170 12.32 -14.24 -5.07
C PRO A 170 11.07 -13.40 -5.33
N ALA A 171 10.52 -12.75 -4.29
CA ALA A 171 9.34 -11.90 -4.42
C ALA A 171 9.60 -10.65 -5.27
N ILE A 172 10.78 -10.04 -5.14
CA ILE A 172 11.22 -8.90 -5.95
C ILE A 172 11.34 -9.29 -7.42
N ARG A 173 11.86 -10.49 -7.73
CA ARG A 173 11.93 -10.98 -9.12
C ARG A 173 10.53 -11.07 -9.74
N VAL A 174 9.59 -11.71 -9.04
CA VAL A 174 8.20 -11.84 -9.52
C VAL A 174 7.57 -10.47 -9.75
N LEU A 175 7.67 -9.56 -8.77
CA LEU A 175 7.09 -8.22 -8.88
C LEU A 175 7.70 -7.40 -10.00
N ARG A 176 9.02 -7.52 -10.22
CA ARG A 176 9.70 -6.80 -11.29
C ARG A 176 9.15 -7.21 -12.66
N GLU A 177 9.00 -8.51 -12.90
CA GLU A 177 8.44 -9.04 -14.15
C GLU A 177 6.96 -8.66 -14.30
N GLU A 178 6.16 -8.82 -13.25
CA GLU A 178 4.74 -8.47 -13.25
C GLU A 178 4.53 -6.99 -13.58
N LEU A 179 5.27 -6.09 -12.93
CA LEU A 179 5.14 -4.65 -13.11
C LEU A 179 5.69 -4.18 -14.46
N ALA A 180 6.70 -4.85 -15.00
CA ALA A 180 7.22 -4.56 -16.33
C ALA A 180 6.19 -4.88 -17.44
N HIS A 181 5.47 -5.99 -17.32
CA HIS A 181 4.57 -6.47 -18.37
C HIS A 181 3.13 -5.98 -18.21
N HIS A 182 2.68 -5.72 -16.98
CA HIS A 182 1.27 -5.45 -16.68
C HIS A 182 1.03 -4.19 -15.84
N GLY A 183 2.06 -3.70 -15.16
CA GLY A 183 1.98 -2.47 -14.36
C GLY A 183 2.44 -1.23 -15.13
N THR A 184 2.84 -0.21 -14.37
CA THR A 184 3.41 1.04 -14.89
C THR A 184 4.94 0.97 -15.09
N GLY A 185 5.49 -0.24 -15.27
CA GLY A 185 6.92 -0.50 -15.44
C GLY A 185 7.64 -0.94 -14.17
N SER A 186 8.75 -1.67 -14.33
CA SER A 186 9.56 -2.22 -13.22
C SER A 186 10.15 -1.15 -12.30
N ASP A 187 10.32 0.07 -12.79
CA ASP A 187 10.77 1.23 -12.01
C ASP A 187 9.76 1.64 -10.90
N ALA A 188 8.58 1.02 -10.83
CA ALA A 188 7.61 1.25 -9.77
C ALA A 188 8.05 0.58 -8.46
N LEU A 189 8.90 -0.44 -8.59
CA LEU A 189 9.35 -1.27 -7.49
C LEU A 189 10.45 -0.56 -6.69
N GLY A 190 10.21 -0.41 -5.40
CA GLY A 190 11.18 0.10 -4.44
C GLY A 190 11.20 -0.72 -3.15
N LEU A 191 12.18 -0.45 -2.29
CA LEU A 191 12.30 -1.06 -0.97
C LEU A 191 11.90 -0.07 0.12
N LEU A 192 11.07 -0.52 1.06
CA LEU A 192 10.82 0.14 2.33
C LEU A 192 11.47 -0.71 3.43
N LEU A 193 12.56 -0.21 4.00
CA LEU A 193 13.33 -0.96 4.99
C LEU A 193 12.80 -0.73 6.41
N ILE A 194 12.80 -1.77 7.22
CA ILE A 194 12.62 -1.69 8.67
C ILE A 194 13.95 -2.00 9.34
N GLU A 195 14.46 -1.06 10.13
CA GLU A 195 15.81 -1.07 10.72
C GLU A 195 15.94 -2.00 11.94
N GLU A 196 15.54 -3.28 11.79
CA GLU A 196 15.60 -4.30 12.85
C GLU A 196 16.99 -4.96 12.96
N GLY A 197 17.65 -5.18 11.82
CA GLY A 197 18.90 -5.94 11.73
C GLY A 197 20.12 -5.12 11.32
N SER A 198 21.25 -5.80 11.19
CA SER A 198 22.59 -5.21 11.02
C SER A 198 22.94 -4.77 9.59
N PHE A 199 22.12 -5.11 8.59
CA PHE A 199 22.40 -4.75 7.20
C PHE A 199 22.04 -3.29 6.94
N ASN A 200 22.99 -2.50 6.42
CA ASN A 200 22.69 -1.13 6.00
C ASN A 200 21.97 -1.10 4.64
N SER A 201 21.38 0.06 4.31
CA SER A 201 20.59 0.24 3.08
C SER A 201 21.36 -0.09 1.80
N SER A 202 22.65 0.26 1.72
CA SER A 202 23.50 -0.04 0.56
C SER A 202 23.71 -1.54 0.37
N GLN A 203 23.98 -2.27 1.45
CA GLN A 203 24.10 -3.72 1.43
C GLN A 203 22.79 -4.38 0.97
N VAL A 204 21.65 -3.93 1.52
CA VAL A 204 20.33 -4.47 1.12
C VAL A 204 20.05 -4.19 -0.35
N GLN A 205 20.30 -2.97 -0.82
CA GLN A 205 20.13 -2.58 -2.23
C GLN A 205 20.99 -3.43 -3.16
N GLN A 206 22.25 -3.71 -2.79
CA GLN A 206 23.13 -4.58 -3.56
C GLN A 206 22.59 -6.02 -3.66
N HIS A 207 22.10 -6.57 -2.54
CA HIS A 207 21.56 -7.93 -2.52
C HIS A 207 20.26 -8.05 -3.33
N LEU A 208 19.35 -7.09 -3.18
CA LEU A 208 18.00 -7.16 -3.75
C LEU A 208 17.89 -6.50 -5.13
N LYS A 209 18.92 -5.76 -5.56
CA LYS A 209 18.99 -5.04 -6.84
C LYS A 209 17.76 -4.15 -7.08
N ALA A 210 17.25 -3.52 -6.02
CA ALA A 210 16.11 -2.63 -6.03
C ALA A 210 16.40 -1.39 -5.18
N PRO A 211 15.97 -0.19 -5.61
CA PRO A 211 16.30 1.05 -4.91
C PRO A 211 15.64 1.10 -3.53
N VAL A 212 16.39 1.56 -2.53
CA VAL A 212 15.79 1.90 -1.23
C VAL A 212 15.09 3.24 -1.33
N VAL A 213 13.78 3.24 -1.10
CA VAL A 213 12.91 4.42 -1.23
C VAL A 213 12.58 5.01 0.14
N GLY A 214 12.63 4.22 1.21
CA GLY A 214 12.37 4.71 2.56
C GLY A 214 12.89 3.77 3.61
N MET A 215 13.02 4.29 4.82
CA MET A 215 13.46 3.55 6.00
C MET A 215 12.55 3.88 7.18
N LEU A 216 12.18 2.85 7.92
CA LEU A 216 11.36 2.91 9.12
C LEU A 216 12.20 2.41 10.29
N ALA A 217 12.21 3.19 11.36
CA ALA A 217 12.88 2.80 12.59
C ALA A 217 12.21 1.55 13.18
N TRP A 218 13.02 0.62 13.68
CA TRP A 218 12.51 -0.49 14.48
C TRP A 218 12.02 0.01 15.83
N ASP A 219 10.71 -0.01 16.02
CA ASP A 219 10.01 0.50 17.19
C ASP A 219 8.95 -0.52 17.64
N PRO A 220 9.36 -1.58 18.38
CA PRO A 220 8.45 -2.63 18.83
C PRO A 220 7.28 -2.11 19.67
N ASP A 221 7.50 -1.06 20.47
CA ASP A 221 6.47 -0.49 21.32
C ASP A 221 5.35 0.15 20.50
N THR A 222 5.68 0.92 19.47
CA THR A 222 4.67 1.48 18.56
C THR A 222 3.98 0.38 17.77
N ALA A 223 4.74 -0.63 17.31
CA ALA A 223 4.20 -1.76 16.58
C ALA A 223 3.22 -2.61 17.43
N ASP A 224 3.48 -2.74 18.73
CA ASP A 224 2.61 -3.43 19.67
C ASP A 224 1.25 -2.73 19.79
N VAL A 225 1.24 -1.40 19.88
CA VAL A 225 -0.01 -0.63 19.90
C VAL A 225 -0.76 -0.74 18.57
N PHE A 226 -0.06 -0.71 17.44
CA PHE A 226 -0.67 -0.92 16.13
C PHE A 226 -1.31 -2.31 15.98
N THR A 227 -0.75 -3.32 16.65
CA THR A 227 -1.20 -4.72 16.53
C THR A 227 -2.29 -5.07 17.55
N HIS A 228 -2.20 -4.56 18.78
CA HIS A 228 -3.05 -4.99 19.90
C HIS A 228 -3.98 -3.90 20.44
N GLY A 229 -3.88 -2.66 19.95
CA GLY A 229 -4.77 -1.58 20.38
C GLY A 229 -4.53 -1.08 21.80
N ALA A 230 -3.33 -1.29 22.37
CA ALA A 230 -3.02 -0.91 23.74
C ALA A 230 -2.75 0.60 23.88
N TYR A 231 -3.52 1.28 24.72
CA TYR A 231 -3.39 2.72 24.97
C TYR A 231 -2.26 2.99 25.97
N LYS A 232 -1.02 2.94 25.50
CA LYS A 232 0.13 3.47 26.24
C LYS A 232 0.60 4.76 25.57
N LYS A 233 1.34 5.61 26.32
CA LYS A 233 2.10 6.71 25.71
C LYS A 233 3.06 6.10 24.70
N MET A 234 2.76 6.25 23.42
CA MET A 234 3.59 5.69 22.37
C MET A 234 4.84 6.53 22.13
N PRO A 235 6.02 5.92 22.07
CA PRO A 235 7.14 6.49 21.33
C PRO A 235 6.67 6.84 19.91
N ARG A 236 7.19 7.93 19.34
CA ARG A 236 6.81 8.36 17.98
C ARG A 236 7.95 8.16 17.00
N THR A 237 8.88 7.23 17.27
CA THR A 237 10.07 7.07 16.43
C THR A 237 9.70 6.47 15.08
N LEU A 238 8.88 5.41 15.07
CA LEU A 238 8.32 4.87 13.83
C LEU A 238 7.54 5.93 13.04
N LEU A 239 6.63 6.66 13.69
CA LEU A 239 5.85 7.72 13.03
C LEU A 239 6.71 8.86 12.48
N ARG A 240 7.82 9.22 13.16
CA ARG A 240 8.78 10.21 12.67
C ARG A 240 9.52 9.68 11.45
N SER A 241 10.06 8.46 11.49
CA SER A 241 10.72 7.84 10.33
C SER A 241 9.77 7.66 9.15
N ALA A 242 8.50 7.33 9.40
CA ALA A 242 7.47 7.22 8.36
C ALA A 242 7.19 8.58 7.69
N ARG A 243 7.15 9.67 8.48
CA ARG A 243 7.06 11.03 7.93
C ARG A 243 8.26 11.41 7.07
N THR A 244 9.47 10.99 7.45
CA THR A 244 10.66 11.17 6.62
C THR A 244 10.58 10.34 5.34
N ALA A 245 10.19 9.06 5.44
CA ALA A 245 10.01 8.18 4.28
C ALA A 245 8.98 8.72 3.27
N HIS A 246 7.95 9.45 3.73
CA HIS A 246 7.00 10.12 2.83
C HIS A 246 7.69 11.10 1.86
N GLN A 247 8.76 11.78 2.27
CA GLN A 247 9.45 12.74 1.39
C GLN A 247 10.07 12.01 0.19
N THR A 248 10.84 10.97 0.46
CA THR A 248 11.54 10.16 -0.57
C THR A 248 10.57 9.33 -1.41
N ILE A 249 9.48 8.82 -0.83
CA ILE A 249 8.41 8.16 -1.59
C ILE A 249 7.74 9.16 -2.55
N ASN A 250 7.44 10.39 -2.09
CA ASN A 250 6.85 11.41 -2.95
C ASN A 250 7.77 11.86 -4.09
N GLU A 251 9.09 11.89 -3.86
CA GLU A 251 10.07 12.13 -4.93
C GLU A 251 10.02 11.06 -6.01
N LEU A 252 9.99 9.77 -5.62
CA LEU A 252 9.81 8.65 -6.55
C LEU A 252 8.51 8.79 -7.35
N VAL A 253 7.39 9.02 -6.65
CA VAL A 253 6.06 9.15 -7.27
C VAL A 253 6.04 10.32 -8.26
N THR A 254 6.59 11.47 -7.87
CA THR A 254 6.64 12.66 -8.73
C THR A 254 7.47 12.38 -9.99
N ARG A 255 8.66 11.78 -9.83
CA ARG A 255 9.51 11.40 -10.96
C ARG A 255 8.79 10.44 -11.91
N ARG A 256 8.15 9.41 -11.38
CA ARG A 256 7.42 8.41 -12.18
C ARG A 256 6.26 9.03 -12.94
N ARG A 257 5.47 9.88 -12.30
CA ARG A 257 4.37 10.59 -12.98
C ARG A 257 4.86 11.47 -14.12
N VAL A 258 6.03 12.11 -13.98
CA VAL A 258 6.64 12.88 -15.08
C VAL A 258 7.07 11.95 -16.22
N GLN A 259 7.66 10.79 -15.93
CA GLN A 259 8.10 9.81 -16.93
C GLN A 259 6.94 9.12 -17.66
N LEU A 260 5.84 8.85 -16.96
CA LEU A 260 4.66 8.17 -17.49
C LEU A 260 3.69 9.09 -18.22
N ARG A 261 3.91 10.41 -18.19
CA ARG A 261 3.14 11.33 -19.05
C ARG A 261 3.41 10.94 -20.50
N PRO A 262 2.37 10.68 -21.30
CA PRO A 262 2.54 10.47 -22.73
C PRO A 262 3.36 11.64 -23.30
N ALA A 263 4.34 11.34 -24.15
CA ALA A 263 5.03 12.37 -24.93
C ALA A 263 4.01 13.03 -25.87
N GLY A 264 3.32 14.04 -25.36
CA GLY A 264 2.20 14.69 -26.01
C GLY A 264 2.61 16.00 -26.65
N MET A 265 2.69 15.95 -27.99
CA MET A 265 2.14 16.96 -28.89
C MET A 265 2.83 18.33 -28.87
N GLN A 266 3.79 18.51 -29.78
CA GLN A 266 4.12 19.83 -30.30
C GLN A 266 2.81 20.53 -30.64
N VAL A 267 2.52 21.61 -29.95
CA VAL A 267 1.48 22.55 -30.30
C VAL A 267 1.84 23.05 -31.70
N VAL A 268 1.19 22.50 -32.73
CA VAL A 268 1.16 23.12 -34.05
C VAL A 268 0.40 24.41 -33.85
N THR A 269 1.13 25.48 -33.57
CA THR A 269 0.60 26.84 -33.64
C THR A 269 0.22 27.07 -35.09
N GLY A 270 -1.05 26.86 -35.41
CA GLY A 270 -1.62 27.26 -36.69
C GLY A 270 -1.38 28.76 -36.86
N ARG A 271 -0.52 29.12 -37.80
CA ARG A 271 -0.56 30.45 -38.41
C ARG A 271 -1.82 30.47 -39.28
N ALA A 272 -2.85 31.12 -38.79
CA ALA A 272 -3.92 31.61 -39.64
C ALA A 272 -3.31 32.64 -40.61
N SER A 273 -3.67 32.48 -41.87
CA SER A 273 -3.29 33.31 -43.01
C SER A 273 -4.02 34.65 -42.99
#